data_AF-A0A429SL70-F1
#
_entry.id   AF-A0A429SL70-F1
#
_cell.length_a   1.000
_cell.length_b   1.000
_cell.length_c   1.000
_cell.angle_alpha   90.00
_cell.angle_beta   90.00
_cell.angle_gamma   90.00
#
_symmetry.space_group_name_H-M   'P 1'
#
loop_
_entity.id
_entity.type
_entity.pdbx_description
1 polymer ?
#
loop_
_entity_poly.entity_id
_entity_poly.type
_entity_poly.pdbx_seq_one_letter_code
_entity_poly.pdbx_strand_id
1 'polypeptide(L)'
;AGASGPVRWRMLRGPEEPYGPGGPRLADSVPYGVFGLGTGLLVLYAALGEVLAGGPAEAVAAPSAVALTLSMGPAEWLLHRFRSGTLAGLRAARSPLRFRLRMLGVLARCLSAYLAVLLALGLAGTLCWPGAPPLGGARAGTLLLLGAVMWTGLLLQSFGAVRAAAAVCAGAAAAQSLALLLEFGQPRTVQLAVAGAAAASLAALVCLLLGRATAHR
;
A
#
# COMPACT_ATOMS: atom_id res chain seq x y z
N ALA A 1 -32.85 61.16 3.33
CA ALA A 1 -31.64 60.58 2.73
C ALA A 1 -30.51 60.71 3.73
N GLY A 2 -29.76 59.72 4.21
CA GLY A 2 -29.68 58.28 4.00
C GLY A 2 -28.45 57.86 4.82
N ALA A 3 -28.68 57.19 5.95
CA ALA A 3 -27.65 56.91 6.96
C ALA A 3 -26.59 55.93 6.45
N SER A 4 -25.32 56.27 6.61
CA SER A 4 -24.17 55.38 6.39
C SER A 4 -23.33 55.32 7.67
N GLY A 5 -23.73 54.46 8.59
CA GLY A 5 -22.90 54.10 9.74
C GLY A 5 -21.71 53.23 9.30
N PRO A 6 -20.55 53.32 9.97
CA PRO A 6 -19.41 52.46 9.67
C PRO A 6 -19.73 51.00 10.03
N VAL A 7 -19.58 50.12 9.06
CA VAL A 7 -19.77 48.67 9.22
C VAL A 7 -18.68 48.14 10.16
N ARG A 8 -19.05 47.93 11.41
CA ARG A 8 -18.19 47.34 12.45
C ARG A 8 -18.18 45.83 12.26
N TRP A 9 -17.17 45.30 11.55
CA TRP A 9 -16.89 43.87 11.50
C TRP A 9 -16.47 43.38 12.89
N ARG A 10 -17.47 43.04 13.71
CA ARG A 10 -17.26 42.33 14.97
C ARG A 10 -16.93 40.89 14.61
N MET A 11 -15.65 40.60 14.41
CA MET A 11 -15.13 39.24 14.44
C MET A 11 -15.57 38.63 15.77
N LEU A 12 -16.47 37.64 15.70
CA LEU A 12 -16.69 36.72 16.79
C LEU A 12 -15.41 35.87 16.89
N ARG A 13 -14.38 36.38 17.57
CA ARG A 13 -13.35 35.51 18.13
C ARG A 13 -14.07 34.65 19.17
N GLY A 14 -14.40 33.42 18.79
CA GLY A 14 -14.59 32.36 19.78
C GLY A 14 -13.35 32.30 20.67
N PRO A 15 -13.47 31.75 21.90
CA PRO A 15 -12.35 31.68 22.83
C PRO A 15 -11.14 31.12 22.10
N GLU A 16 -10.03 31.84 22.17
CA GLU A 16 -8.73 31.37 21.67
C GLU A 16 -8.39 30.12 22.48
N GLU A 17 -8.84 28.95 22.03
CA GLU A 17 -8.25 27.69 22.43
C GLU A 17 -6.78 27.80 22.08
N PRO A 18 -5.87 27.63 23.05
CA PRO A 18 -4.44 27.63 22.76
C PRO A 18 -4.17 26.49 21.78
N TYR A 19 -3.93 26.85 20.52
CA TYR A 19 -3.40 25.97 19.50
C TYR A 19 -1.94 25.67 19.87
N GLY A 20 -1.77 24.83 20.89
CA GLY A 20 -0.52 24.10 21.06
C GLY A 20 -0.42 23.11 19.91
N PRO A 21 0.73 22.99 19.22
CA PRO A 21 0.95 21.91 18.27
C PRO A 21 1.03 20.58 19.03
N GLY A 22 -0.13 20.06 19.44
CA GLY A 22 -0.26 18.69 19.90
C GLY A 22 -0.07 17.79 18.69
N GLY A 23 1.13 17.22 18.56
CA GLY A 23 1.37 16.18 17.57
C GLY A 23 0.34 15.05 17.68
N PRO A 24 0.10 14.29 16.60
CA PRO A 24 -0.82 13.15 16.65
C PRO A 24 -0.45 12.23 17.82
N ARG A 25 -1.46 11.74 18.54
CA ARG A 25 -1.22 10.89 19.72
C ARG A 25 -0.47 9.65 19.26
N LEU A 26 0.51 9.18 20.03
CA LEU A 26 1.29 7.98 19.69
C LEU A 26 0.41 6.77 19.35
N ALA A 27 -0.74 6.64 20.02
CA ALA A 27 -1.74 5.60 19.75
C ALA A 27 -2.30 5.65 18.32
N ASP A 28 -2.45 6.84 17.73
CA ASP A 28 -2.94 7.03 16.37
C ASP A 28 -1.88 6.63 15.32
N SER A 29 -0.60 6.62 15.72
CA SER A 29 0.54 6.22 14.88
C SER A 29 0.80 4.71 14.88
N VAL A 30 0.33 3.96 15.89
CA VAL A 30 0.57 2.51 16.03
C VAL A 30 0.17 1.73 14.78
N PRO A 31 -1.03 1.92 14.18
CA PRO A 31 -1.43 1.16 12.99
C PRO A 31 -0.49 1.36 11.80
N TYR A 32 0.08 2.56 11.64
CA TYR A 32 1.04 2.86 10.58
C TYR A 32 2.38 2.16 10.84
N GLY A 33 2.85 2.16 12.08
CA GLY A 33 4.04 1.42 12.49
C GLY A 33 3.88 -0.09 12.27
N VAL A 34 2.76 -0.67 12.68
CA VAL A 34 2.46 -2.10 12.50
C VAL A 34 2.38 -2.47 11.02
N PHE A 35 1.73 -1.63 10.20
CA PHE A 35 1.71 -1.82 8.75
C PHE A 35 3.13 -1.80 8.16
N GLY A 36 3.94 -0.79 8.52
CA GLY A 36 5.31 -0.64 8.03
C GLY A 36 6.19 -1.82 8.43
N LEU A 37 6.09 -2.28 9.68
CA LEU A 37 6.80 -3.46 10.16
C LEU A 37 6.36 -4.73 9.45
N GLY A 38 5.06 -4.96 9.30
CA GLY A 38 4.54 -6.14 8.62
C GLY A 38 4.99 -6.21 7.15
N THR A 39 4.87 -5.10 6.42
CA THR A 39 5.33 -5.03 5.03
C THR A 39 6.85 -5.14 4.92
N GLY A 40 7.60 -4.48 5.80
CA GLY A 40 9.07 -4.59 5.86
C GLY A 40 9.53 -6.02 6.11
N LEU A 41 8.88 -6.76 7.02
CA LEU A 41 9.22 -8.16 7.30
C LEU A 41 8.93 -9.07 6.10
N LEU A 42 7.81 -8.86 5.41
CA LEU A 42 7.48 -9.60 4.19
C LEU A 42 8.49 -9.36 3.06
N VAL A 43 8.97 -8.11 2.91
CA VAL A 43 10.03 -7.76 1.96
C VAL A 43 11.36 -8.38 2.38
N LEU A 44 11.69 -8.38 3.67
CA LEU A 44 12.89 -9.02 4.20
C LEU A 44 12.90 -10.53 3.89
N TYR A 45 11.77 -11.21 4.11
CA TYR A 45 11.64 -12.62 3.73
C TYR A 45 11.82 -12.84 2.23
N ALA A 46 11.46 -11.86 1.38
CA ALA A 46 11.64 -11.99 -0.07
C ALA A 46 13.10 -11.80 -0.49
N ALA A 47 13.77 -10.86 0.16
CA ALA A 47 15.19 -10.62 -0.04
C ALA A 47 16.04 -11.81 0.44
N LEU A 48 15.66 -12.43 1.55
CA LEU A 48 16.37 -13.56 2.17
C LEU A 48 15.88 -14.94 1.72
N GLY A 49 14.85 -15.02 0.86
CA GLY A 49 14.20 -16.28 0.53
C GLY A 49 15.11 -17.35 -0.07
N GLU A 50 16.19 -16.96 -0.76
CA GLU A 50 17.22 -17.89 -1.24
C GLU A 50 18.09 -18.43 -0.11
N VAL A 51 18.54 -17.55 0.78
CA VAL A 51 19.36 -17.90 1.95
C VAL A 51 18.56 -18.80 2.89
N LEU A 52 17.28 -18.47 3.13
CA LEU A 52 16.37 -19.27 3.95
C LEU A 52 16.02 -20.64 3.33
N ALA A 53 16.14 -20.78 2.01
CA ALA A 53 15.94 -22.05 1.31
C ALA A 53 17.21 -22.92 1.27
N GLY A 54 18.25 -22.57 2.04
CA GLY A 54 19.53 -23.29 2.08
C GLY A 54 20.48 -22.92 0.93
N GLY A 55 20.18 -21.85 0.19
CA GLY A 55 21.07 -21.30 -0.84
C GLY A 55 22.27 -20.55 -0.25
N PRO A 56 23.28 -20.23 -1.07
CA PRO A 56 24.47 -19.52 -0.60
C PRO A 56 24.11 -18.14 -0.04
N ALA A 57 24.83 -17.68 0.99
CA ALA A 57 24.59 -16.38 1.64
C ALA A 57 24.74 -15.19 0.67
N GLU A 58 25.46 -15.36 -0.44
CA GLU A 58 25.61 -14.36 -1.50
C GLU A 58 24.34 -14.21 -2.37
N ALA A 59 23.38 -15.14 -2.27
CA ALA A 59 22.14 -15.13 -3.03
C ALA A 59 21.07 -14.17 -2.47
N VAL A 60 21.43 -13.26 -1.56
CA VAL A 60 20.53 -12.19 -1.10
C VAL A 60 20.02 -11.44 -2.33
N ALA A 61 18.70 -11.39 -2.50
CA ALA A 61 18.05 -10.71 -3.61
C ALA A 61 18.03 -9.18 -3.40
N ALA A 62 19.22 -8.59 -3.21
CA ALA A 62 19.44 -7.15 -3.08
C ALA A 62 18.78 -6.34 -4.21
N PRO A 63 18.77 -6.78 -5.49
CA PRO A 63 18.07 -6.08 -6.55
C PRO A 63 16.56 -5.92 -6.31
N SER A 64 15.91 -6.91 -5.70
CA SER A 64 14.46 -6.87 -5.42
C SER A 64 14.13 -5.84 -4.34
N ALA A 65 14.96 -5.74 -3.30
CA ALA A 65 14.80 -4.73 -2.25
C ALA A 65 15.01 -3.32 -2.82
N VAL A 66 16.05 -3.12 -3.64
CA VAL A 66 16.30 -1.85 -4.32
C VAL A 66 15.15 -1.48 -5.26
N ALA A 67 14.65 -2.43 -6.05
CA ALA A 67 13.51 -2.22 -6.93
C ALA A 67 12.26 -1.78 -6.15
N LEU A 68 11.96 -2.42 -5.01
CA LEU A 68 10.85 -2.04 -4.15
C LEU A 68 11.02 -0.62 -3.58
N THR A 69 12.21 -0.27 -3.08
CA THR A 69 12.48 1.07 -2.58
C THR A 69 12.32 2.12 -3.67
N LEU A 70 12.91 1.90 -4.84
CA LEU A 70 12.80 2.83 -5.97
C LEU A 70 11.36 2.94 -6.49
N SER A 71 10.57 1.85 -6.40
CA SER A 71 9.17 1.84 -6.83
C SER A 71 8.24 2.68 -5.95
N MET A 72 8.69 3.10 -4.76
CA MET A 72 7.88 3.93 -3.86
C MET A 72 7.53 5.29 -4.47
N GLY A 73 8.45 5.94 -5.19
CA GLY A 73 8.17 7.22 -5.86
C GLY A 73 7.03 7.11 -6.90
N PRO A 74 7.13 6.17 -7.87
CA PRO A 74 6.02 5.86 -8.79
C PRO A 74 4.71 5.49 -8.09
N ALA A 75 4.76 4.74 -6.98
CA ALA A 75 3.58 4.38 -6.21
C ALA A 75 2.85 5.62 -5.67
N GLU A 76 3.57 6.55 -5.04
CA GLU A 76 3.02 7.79 -4.51
C GLU A 76 2.39 8.67 -5.60
N TRP A 77 3.08 8.82 -6.73
CA TRP A 77 2.57 9.59 -7.87
C TRP A 77 1.25 9.00 -8.40
N LEU A 78 1.17 7.68 -8.54
CA LEU A 78 -0.04 6.99 -8.98
C LEU A 78 -1.18 7.10 -7.98
N LEU A 79 -0.88 7.02 -6.67
CA LEU A 79 -1.87 7.23 -5.61
C LEU A 79 -2.42 8.65 -5.63
N HIS A 80 -1.56 9.66 -5.83
CA HIS A 80 -1.98 11.04 -5.97
C HIS A 80 -2.91 11.22 -7.19
N ARG A 81 -2.53 10.65 -8.34
CA ARG A 81 -3.36 10.69 -9.56
C ARG A 81 -4.71 10.00 -9.36
N PHE A 82 -4.73 8.84 -8.70
CA PHE A 82 -5.97 8.13 -8.38
C PHE A 82 -6.87 8.96 -7.47
N ARG A 83 -6.33 9.56 -6.40
CA ARG A 83 -7.07 10.42 -5.47
C ARG A 83 -7.69 11.62 -6.17
N SER A 84 -6.90 12.36 -6.95
CA SER A 84 -7.37 13.52 -7.71
C SER A 84 -8.48 13.13 -8.71
N GLY A 85 -8.34 11.99 -9.39
CA GLY A 85 -9.37 11.45 -10.29
C GLY A 85 -10.64 11.00 -9.56
N THR A 86 -10.52 10.43 -8.36
CA THR A 86 -11.65 10.01 -7.52
C THR A 86 -12.50 11.20 -7.09
N LEU A 87 -11.86 12.28 -6.60
CA LEU A 87 -12.53 13.49 -6.15
C LEU A 87 -13.28 14.18 -7.29
N ALA A 88 -12.67 14.27 -8.48
CA ALA A 88 -13.33 14.79 -9.68
C ALA A 88 -14.52 13.91 -10.10
N GLY A 89 -14.36 12.58 -10.05
CA GLY A 89 -15.42 11.63 -10.36
C GLY A 89 -16.60 11.68 -9.39
N LEU A 90 -16.34 11.86 -8.10
CA LEU A 90 -17.37 11.98 -7.05
C LEU A 90 -18.26 13.22 -7.25
N ARG A 91 -17.69 14.31 -7.76
CA ARG A 91 -18.41 15.56 -8.07
C ARG A 91 -19.29 15.45 -9.32
N ALA A 92 -18.95 14.57 -10.25
CA ALA A 92 -19.64 14.43 -11.54
C ALA A 92 -20.59 13.22 -11.63
N ALA A 93 -20.49 12.25 -10.71
CA ALA A 93 -21.22 10.99 -10.81
C ALA A 93 -22.71 11.12 -10.40
N ARG A 94 -23.61 10.73 -11.31
CA ARG A 94 -25.06 10.62 -11.08
C ARG A 94 -25.56 9.20 -10.79
N SER A 95 -24.67 8.20 -10.80
CA SER A 95 -25.03 6.79 -10.57
C SER A 95 -23.93 6.06 -9.77
N PRO A 96 -24.28 5.37 -8.66
CA PRO A 96 -23.33 4.71 -7.78
C PRO A 96 -22.61 3.53 -8.44
N LEU A 97 -23.32 2.72 -9.24
CA LEU A 97 -22.76 1.50 -9.83
C LEU A 97 -21.78 1.82 -10.96
N ARG A 98 -22.10 2.80 -11.81
CA ARG A 98 -21.19 3.27 -12.88
C ARG A 98 -19.95 3.95 -12.31
N PHE A 99 -20.11 4.69 -11.20
CA PHE A 99 -18.97 5.26 -10.48
C PHE A 99 -18.05 4.15 -9.96
N ARG A 100 -18.60 3.12 -9.30
CA ARG A 100 -17.82 1.99 -8.78
C ARG A 100 -17.01 1.28 -9.87
N LEU A 101 -17.64 0.92 -10.99
CA LEU A 101 -16.95 0.24 -12.09
C LEU A 101 -15.85 1.12 -12.70
N ARG A 102 -16.11 2.42 -12.87
CA ARG A 102 -15.11 3.37 -13.37
C ARG A 102 -13.94 3.50 -12.40
N MET A 103 -14.21 3.60 -11.11
CA MET A 103 -13.20 3.67 -10.07
C MET A 103 -12.33 2.41 -10.00
N LEU A 104 -12.95 1.22 -10.06
CA LEU A 104 -12.23 -0.05 -10.14
C LEU A 104 -11.36 -0.12 -11.40
N GLY A 105 -11.84 0.38 -12.55
CA GLY A 105 -11.06 0.43 -13.79
C GLY A 105 -9.85 1.37 -13.70
N VAL A 106 -9.98 2.53 -13.07
CA VAL A 106 -8.84 3.44 -12.83
C VAL A 106 -7.87 2.83 -11.83
N LEU A 107 -8.38 2.23 -10.76
CA LEU A 107 -7.59 1.54 -9.74
C LEU A 107 -6.77 0.41 -10.35
N ALA A 108 -7.42 -0.46 -11.13
CA ALA A 108 -6.76 -1.55 -11.85
C ALA A 108 -5.67 -1.01 -12.77
N ARG A 109 -5.95 0.04 -13.55
CA ARG A 109 -4.94 0.65 -14.45
C ARG A 109 -3.74 1.22 -13.69
N CYS A 110 -3.97 1.93 -12.58
CA CYS A 110 -2.89 2.46 -11.74
C CYS A 110 -2.07 1.32 -11.14
N LEU A 111 -2.71 0.27 -10.63
CA LEU A 111 -2.02 -0.90 -10.11
C LEU A 111 -1.22 -1.60 -11.21
N SER A 112 -1.80 -1.84 -12.38
CA SER A 112 -1.09 -2.44 -13.53
C SER A 112 0.12 -1.62 -13.95
N ALA A 113 -0.01 -0.29 -14.03
CA ALA A 113 1.10 0.59 -14.37
C ALA A 113 2.22 0.54 -13.32
N TYR A 114 1.85 0.54 -12.04
CA TYR A 114 2.80 0.39 -10.94
C TYR A 114 3.53 -0.96 -11.00
N LEU A 115 2.79 -2.06 -11.19
CA LEU A 115 3.37 -3.40 -11.29
C LEU A 115 4.28 -3.55 -12.51
N ALA A 116 3.94 -2.91 -13.64
CA ALA A 116 4.81 -2.88 -14.82
C ALA A 116 6.13 -2.15 -14.55
N VAL A 117 6.07 -1.00 -13.85
CA VAL A 117 7.28 -0.27 -13.42
C VAL A 117 8.11 -1.11 -12.45
N LEU A 118 7.46 -1.76 -11.48
CA LEU A 118 8.15 -2.63 -10.52
C LEU A 118 8.81 -3.83 -11.20
N LEU A 119 8.14 -4.44 -12.17
CA LEU A 119 8.73 -5.52 -12.98
C LEU A 119 9.95 -5.03 -13.76
N ALA A 120 9.84 -3.88 -14.41
CA ALA A 120 10.96 -3.28 -15.15
C ALA A 120 12.15 -2.98 -14.24
N LEU A 121 11.91 -2.44 -13.04
CA LEU A 121 12.94 -2.20 -12.03
C LEU A 121 13.56 -3.50 -11.52
N GLY A 122 12.77 -4.54 -11.30
CA GLY A 122 13.27 -5.86 -10.90
C GLY A 122 14.15 -6.50 -11.98
N LEU A 123 13.73 -6.41 -13.24
CA LEU A 123 14.52 -6.91 -14.38
C LEU A 123 15.81 -6.10 -14.55
N ALA A 124 15.72 -4.77 -14.56
CA ALA A 124 16.88 -3.90 -14.67
C ALA A 124 17.87 -4.10 -13.51
N GLY A 125 17.37 -4.22 -12.28
CA GLY A 125 18.18 -4.52 -11.11
C GLY A 125 18.89 -5.86 -11.22
N THR A 126 18.22 -6.89 -11.76
CA THR A 126 18.86 -8.20 -11.98
C THR A 126 19.94 -8.12 -13.07
N LEU A 127 19.72 -7.35 -14.14
CA LEU A 127 20.69 -7.18 -15.22
C LEU A 127 21.91 -6.35 -14.81
N CYS A 128 21.72 -5.33 -13.99
CA CYS A 128 22.77 -4.41 -13.56
C CYS A 128 23.61 -4.97 -12.39
N TRP A 129 23.19 -6.06 -11.75
CA TRP A 129 23.83 -6.59 -10.56
C TRP A 129 24.65 -7.85 -10.86
N PRO A 130 25.98 -7.80 -10.80
CA PRO A 130 26.83 -8.95 -11.09
C PRO A 130 26.55 -10.10 -10.13
N GLY A 131 26.36 -11.31 -10.65
CA GLY A 131 26.10 -12.51 -9.84
C GLY A 131 24.69 -12.60 -9.26
N ALA A 132 23.78 -11.67 -9.61
CA ALA A 132 22.41 -11.77 -9.14
C ALA A 132 21.70 -13.00 -9.72
N PRO A 133 21.02 -13.80 -8.89
CA PRO A 133 20.25 -14.93 -9.38
C PRO A 133 19.12 -14.43 -10.30
N PRO A 134 18.82 -15.15 -11.40
CA PRO A 134 17.83 -14.71 -12.39
C PRO A 134 16.45 -14.50 -11.74
N LEU A 135 15.69 -13.54 -12.27
CA LEU A 135 14.35 -13.23 -11.82
C LEU A 135 13.36 -14.32 -12.29
N GLY A 136 13.40 -15.49 -11.66
CA GLY A 136 12.50 -16.61 -11.98
C GLY A 136 11.03 -16.28 -11.69
N GLY A 137 10.12 -17.04 -12.28
CA GLY A 137 8.67 -16.78 -12.22
C GLY A 137 8.11 -16.66 -10.80
N ALA A 138 8.53 -17.53 -9.88
CA ALA A 138 8.11 -17.45 -8.47
C ALA A 138 8.60 -16.17 -7.78
N ARG A 139 9.85 -15.76 -8.03
CA ARG A 139 10.43 -14.53 -7.45
C ARG A 139 9.76 -13.28 -8.03
N ALA A 140 9.55 -13.25 -9.34
CA ALA A 140 8.80 -12.19 -10.01
C ALA A 140 7.37 -12.12 -9.46
N GLY A 141 6.69 -13.26 -9.31
CA GLY A 141 5.36 -13.35 -8.71
C GLY A 141 5.31 -12.77 -7.30
N THR A 142 6.22 -13.20 -6.42
CA THR A 142 6.31 -12.68 -5.06
C THR A 142 6.61 -11.18 -5.04
N LEU A 143 7.53 -10.69 -5.88
CA LEU A 143 7.85 -9.26 -5.99
C LEU A 143 6.62 -8.45 -6.36
N LEU A 144 5.87 -8.89 -7.37
CA LEU A 144 4.65 -8.21 -7.83
C LEU A 144 3.54 -8.26 -6.80
N LEU A 145 3.36 -9.38 -6.11
CA LEU A 145 2.37 -9.52 -5.03
C LEU A 145 2.70 -8.62 -3.85
N LEU A 146 3.96 -8.55 -3.43
CA LEU A 146 4.40 -7.63 -2.38
C LEU A 146 4.22 -6.17 -2.80
N GLY A 147 4.57 -5.83 -4.05
CA GLY A 147 4.25 -4.53 -4.62
C GLY A 147 2.76 -4.21 -4.51
N ALA A 148 1.89 -5.14 -4.91
CA ALA A 148 0.44 -4.97 -4.83
C ALA A 148 -0.03 -4.78 -3.38
N VAL A 149 0.51 -5.54 -2.42
CA VAL A 149 0.23 -5.40 -0.98
C VAL A 149 0.60 -4.02 -0.49
N MET A 150 1.82 -3.55 -0.80
CA MET A 150 2.28 -2.22 -0.38
C MET A 150 1.40 -1.11 -0.98
N TRP A 151 1.16 -1.16 -2.28
CA TRP A 151 0.37 -0.13 -2.97
C TRP A 151 -1.08 -0.09 -2.49
N THR A 152 -1.74 -1.25 -2.35
CA THR A 152 -3.11 -1.33 -1.84
C THR A 152 -3.19 -0.96 -0.36
N GLY A 153 -2.19 -1.30 0.44
CA GLY A 153 -2.06 -0.88 1.83
C GLY A 153 -1.96 0.63 1.99
N LEU A 154 -1.10 1.29 1.21
CA LEU A 154 -0.99 2.75 1.17
C LEU A 154 -2.30 3.40 0.71
N LEU A 155 -2.98 2.79 -0.27
CA LEU A 155 -4.29 3.25 -0.72
C LEU A 155 -5.34 3.19 0.40
N LEU A 156 -5.38 2.10 1.15
CA LEU A 156 -6.32 1.91 2.26
C LEU A 156 -6.03 2.87 3.42
N GLN A 157 -4.76 3.10 3.75
CA GLN A 157 -4.35 4.17 4.69
C GLN A 157 -4.87 5.52 4.23
N SER A 158 -4.74 5.77 2.93
CA SER A 158 -5.22 6.96 2.26
C SER A 158 -6.72 7.22 2.44
N PHE A 159 -7.50 6.14 2.62
CA PHE A 159 -8.95 6.14 2.86
C PHE A 159 -9.33 5.96 4.34
N GLY A 160 -8.35 6.01 5.27
CA GLY A 160 -8.59 5.84 6.70
C GLY A 160 -8.75 4.39 7.17
N ALA A 161 -8.58 3.40 6.30
CA ALA A 161 -8.69 1.98 6.62
C ALA A 161 -7.35 1.35 7.07
N VAL A 162 -6.45 2.14 7.69
CA VAL A 162 -5.10 1.70 8.08
C VAL A 162 -5.11 0.48 9.00
N ARG A 163 -6.07 0.38 9.93
CA ARG A 163 -6.13 -0.74 10.88
C ARG A 163 -6.38 -2.08 10.18
N ALA A 164 -7.22 -2.09 9.14
CA ALA A 164 -7.48 -3.29 8.36
C ALA A 164 -6.25 -3.68 7.54
N ALA A 165 -5.60 -2.71 6.89
CA ALA A 165 -4.37 -2.95 6.15
C ALA A 165 -3.23 -3.47 7.06
N ALA A 166 -3.09 -2.88 8.26
CA ALA A 166 -2.13 -3.29 9.27
C ALA A 166 -2.40 -4.72 9.77
N ALA A 167 -3.66 -5.07 10.03
CA ALA A 167 -4.03 -6.42 10.46
C ALA A 167 -3.69 -7.48 9.40
N VAL A 168 -3.96 -7.20 8.12
CA VAL A 168 -3.60 -8.11 7.02
C VAL A 168 -2.08 -8.26 6.90
N CYS A 169 -1.33 -7.16 6.94
CA CYS A 169 0.13 -7.21 6.81
C CYS A 169 0.79 -7.88 8.01
N ALA A 170 0.32 -7.59 9.23
CA ALA A 170 0.80 -8.23 10.45
C ALA A 170 0.45 -9.72 10.49
N GLY A 171 -0.77 -10.10 10.10
CA GLY A 171 -1.19 -11.49 10.02
C GLY A 171 -0.39 -12.29 8.98
N ALA A 172 -0.13 -11.70 7.82
CA ALA A 172 0.72 -12.28 6.78
C ALA A 172 2.17 -12.46 7.27
N ALA A 173 2.74 -11.42 7.90
CA ALA A 173 4.07 -11.48 8.49
C ALA A 173 4.15 -12.58 9.56
N ALA A 174 3.18 -12.65 10.47
CA ALA A 174 3.11 -13.68 11.50
C ALA A 174 2.96 -15.09 10.90
N ALA A 175 2.11 -15.28 9.88
CA ALA A 175 1.95 -16.55 9.21
C ALA A 175 3.25 -17.03 8.55
N GLN A 176 3.98 -16.11 7.89
CA GLN A 176 5.29 -16.40 7.31
C GLN A 176 6.31 -16.77 8.38
N SER A 177 6.39 -16.01 9.48
CA SER A 177 7.28 -16.31 10.60
C SER A 177 6.98 -17.67 11.23
N LEU A 178 5.71 -17.99 11.41
CA LEU A 178 5.26 -19.23 12.03
C LEU A 178 5.53 -20.44 11.12
N ALA A 179 5.34 -20.29 9.81
CA ALA A 179 5.74 -21.32 8.84
C ALA A 179 7.25 -21.57 8.85
N LEU A 180 8.08 -20.53 8.99
CA LEU A 180 9.52 -20.69 9.13
C LEU A 180 9.91 -21.38 10.44
N LEU A 181 9.29 -20.98 11.56
CA LEU A 181 9.56 -21.57 12.89
C LEU A 181 9.16 -23.05 12.97
N LEU A 182 8.10 -23.44 12.26
CA LEU A 182 7.62 -24.83 12.20
C LEU A 182 8.26 -25.63 11.06
N GLU A 183 9.21 -25.04 10.32
CA GLU A 183 9.81 -25.64 9.11
C GLU A 183 8.74 -26.15 8.12
N PHE A 184 7.61 -25.46 8.07
CA PHE A 184 6.43 -25.89 7.33
C PHE A 184 6.52 -25.45 5.87
N GLY A 185 6.78 -26.41 4.99
CA GLY A 185 6.79 -26.21 3.55
C GLY A 185 8.02 -25.45 3.05
N GLN A 186 8.13 -25.32 1.73
CA GLN A 186 9.28 -24.66 1.13
C GLN A 186 9.14 -23.13 1.26
N PRO A 187 10.17 -22.39 1.73
CA PRO A 187 10.05 -20.96 2.06
C PRO A 187 9.48 -20.10 0.92
N ARG A 188 9.84 -20.41 -0.33
CA ARG A 188 9.34 -19.70 -1.51
C ARG A 188 7.86 -19.92 -1.79
N THR A 189 7.36 -21.14 -1.60
CA THR A 189 5.94 -21.45 -1.88
C THR A 189 5.06 -20.86 -0.79
N VAL A 190 5.48 -20.98 0.47
CA VAL A 190 4.83 -20.32 1.60
C VAL A 190 4.77 -18.81 1.36
N GLN A 191 5.89 -18.20 0.98
CA GLN A 191 5.94 -16.76 0.75
C GLN A 191 5.02 -16.30 -0.38
N LEU A 192 5.01 -17.02 -1.50
CA LEU A 192 4.13 -16.72 -2.61
C LEU A 192 2.66 -16.83 -2.18
N ALA A 193 2.31 -17.87 -1.42
CA ALA A 193 0.96 -18.08 -0.90
C ALA A 193 0.54 -16.98 0.09
N VAL A 194 1.41 -16.61 1.03
CA VAL A 194 1.17 -15.54 2.01
C VAL A 194 1.02 -14.18 1.33
N ALA A 195 1.91 -13.83 0.40
CA ALA A 195 1.81 -12.60 -0.37
C ALA A 195 0.54 -12.56 -1.24
N GLY A 196 0.19 -13.70 -1.84
CA GLY A 196 -1.05 -13.86 -2.62
C GLY A 196 -2.31 -13.69 -1.77
N ALA A 197 -2.36 -14.34 -0.62
CA ALA A 197 -3.46 -14.22 0.33
C ALA A 197 -3.62 -12.78 0.82
N ALA A 198 -2.52 -12.13 1.22
CA ALA A 198 -2.52 -10.73 1.65
C ALA A 198 -3.03 -9.79 0.54
N ALA A 199 -2.52 -9.95 -0.69
CA ALA A 199 -2.97 -9.15 -1.84
C ALA A 199 -4.47 -9.34 -2.11
N ALA A 200 -4.97 -10.58 -2.06
CA ALA A 200 -6.39 -10.89 -2.24
C ALA A 200 -7.25 -10.29 -1.12
N SER A 201 -6.82 -10.38 0.14
CA SER A 201 -7.52 -9.77 1.28
C SER A 201 -7.60 -8.25 1.15
N LEU A 202 -6.51 -7.57 0.77
CA LEU A 202 -6.50 -6.12 0.57
C LEU A 202 -7.38 -5.71 -0.62
N ALA A 203 -7.35 -6.48 -1.72
CA ALA A 203 -8.23 -6.25 -2.86
C ALA A 203 -9.72 -6.39 -2.46
N ALA A 204 -10.06 -7.42 -1.69
CA ALA A 204 -11.41 -7.60 -1.15
C ALA A 204 -11.84 -6.43 -0.27
N LEU A 205 -10.96 -5.96 0.63
CA LEU A 205 -11.22 -4.79 1.47
C LEU A 205 -11.49 -3.53 0.64
N VAL A 206 -10.69 -3.27 -0.40
CA VAL A 206 -10.90 -2.16 -1.33
C VAL A 206 -12.28 -2.25 -2.00
N CYS A 207 -12.66 -3.42 -2.51
CA CYS A 207 -13.96 -3.66 -3.12
C CYS A 207 -15.12 -3.44 -2.14
N LEU A 208 -14.99 -3.93 -0.91
CA LEU A 208 -16.00 -3.78 0.14
C LEU A 208 -16.17 -2.31 0.57
N LEU A 209 -15.07 -1.58 0.75
CA LEU A 209 -15.11 -0.16 1.15
C LEU A 209 -15.70 0.72 0.05
N LEU A 210 -15.34 0.46 -1.21
CA LEU A 210 -15.97 1.12 -2.36
C LEU A 210 -17.47 0.81 -2.44
N GLY A 211 -17.88 -0.42 -2.13
CA GLY A 211 -19.29 -0.81 -2.08
C GLY A 211 -20.09 -0.11 -0.97
N ARG A 212 -19.52 -0.01 0.24
CA ARG A 212 -20.17 0.69 1.37
C ARG A 212 -20.33 2.18 1.12
N ALA A 213 -19.32 2.84 0.56
CA ALA A 213 -19.39 4.26 0.21
C ALA A 213 -20.53 4.59 -0.78
N THR A 214 -20.91 3.62 -1.62
CA THR A 214 -22.04 3.77 -2.55
C THR A 214 -23.41 3.43 -1.97
N ALA A 215 -23.46 2.69 -0.85
CA ALA A 215 -24.72 2.28 -0.21
C ALA A 215 -25.27 3.31 0.80
N HIS A 216 -24.41 4.20 1.32
CA HIS A 216 -24.79 5.28 2.24
C HIS A 216 -25.21 6.58 1.54
N ARG A 217 -25.37 6.58 0.22
CA ARG A 217 -26.01 7.65 -0.56
C ARG A 217 -27.41 7.23 -0.96
#